data_AF-D0DSR1-F1
#
_entry.id   AF-D0DSR1-F1
#
_cell.length_a   1.000
_cell.length_b   1.000
_cell.length_c   1.000
_cell.angle_alpha   90.00
_cell.angle_beta   90.00
_cell.angle_gamma   90.00
#
_symmetry.space_group_name_H-M   'P 1'
#
loop_
_entity.id
_entity.type
_entity.pdbx_description
1 polymer ?
#
loop_
_entity_poly.entity_id
_entity_poly.type
_entity_poly.pdbx_seq_one_letter_code
_entity_poly.pdbx_strand_id
1 'polypeptide(L)'
;MPMLVTDLFNQNQLRPHLSKQALFDLGVARQQAVPSRELAAYVPVDRNPLDLIAATESQMLPDLLALRHQRMGVSPFTFFRGTAELMEHDLAEQSHSGIQVIISGDAHVNNYGFYASPERKLLFGLNDFDEARIGNWEDDLKRLLVSTYLAGQSNGFSERDLLPILTNVTRTYRHGVKYANALTLPERFYFSYEIHDMMATIDRISDDQPHKISTILEKILKKSPQKNSEQVIAKLTTADEEGRRYFIEQAPRAKRVPQAIKDQLIRGYHRYLKNTREDVHVYLTNFTVDDVIRYAVGVGSFGTHCYLMLLSGNDGSHLVLQIKEALPLRASLTSLSSDRDLRLAQERSAGRRIVTAQKTLQSASDPFLGASHFGHRSYYFRQFRDMKESIDVTKLDLESFGIYTATCAFLLAIAHFQSPTAPMIAGYLHHQKPVDDTLADWAVQYAGQVNRDYQIFINY
;
A
#
# COMPACT_ATOMS: atom_id res chain seq x y z
N MET A 1 -28.04 -0.71 -7.04
CA MET A 1 -28.14 -0.67 -5.56
C MET A 1 -26.79 -0.22 -5.03
N PRO A 2 -26.71 0.85 -4.21
CA PRO A 2 -25.43 1.29 -3.67
C PRO A 2 -24.89 0.17 -2.78
N MET A 3 -23.68 -0.30 -3.09
CA MET A 3 -22.98 -1.30 -2.29
C MET A 3 -22.72 -0.70 -0.91
N LEU A 4 -23.60 -1.03 0.04
CA LEU A 4 -23.36 -0.83 1.46
C LEU A 4 -22.01 -1.46 1.78
N VAL A 5 -21.08 -0.64 2.27
CA VAL A 5 -19.71 -0.97 2.64
C VAL A 5 -19.71 -2.21 3.53
N THR A 6 -19.56 -3.38 2.92
CA THR A 6 -19.43 -4.66 3.61
C THR A 6 -18.05 -4.73 4.23
N ASP A 7 -18.00 -5.15 5.50
CA ASP A 7 -16.79 -5.63 6.15
C ASP A 7 -16.00 -6.50 5.16
N LEU A 8 -14.72 -6.17 4.93
CA LEU A 8 -13.92 -6.65 3.79
C LEU A 8 -13.80 -8.18 3.67
N PHE A 9 -14.28 -8.90 4.68
CA PHE A 9 -14.28 -10.34 4.77
C PHE A 9 -15.68 -10.87 5.06
N ASN A 10 -16.70 -10.46 4.29
CA ASN A 10 -17.83 -11.36 4.13
C ASN A 10 -17.30 -12.60 3.40
N GLN A 11 -16.82 -13.60 4.17
CA GLN A 11 -16.18 -14.82 3.66
C GLN A 11 -17.01 -15.51 2.57
N ASN A 12 -18.33 -15.28 2.55
CA ASN A 12 -19.23 -15.74 1.50
C ASN A 12 -18.89 -15.22 0.10
N GLN A 13 -18.27 -14.04 -0.03
CA GLN A 13 -17.85 -13.47 -1.32
C GLN A 13 -16.63 -14.20 -1.92
N LEU A 14 -15.77 -14.82 -1.09
CA LEU A 14 -14.53 -15.46 -1.52
C LEU A 14 -14.66 -16.96 -1.81
N ARG A 15 -15.89 -17.48 -1.98
CA ARG A 15 -16.21 -18.89 -2.33
C ARG A 15 -15.35 -19.95 -1.59
N PRO A 16 -15.31 -19.95 -0.24
CA PRO A 16 -14.40 -20.80 0.54
C PRO A 16 -14.66 -22.31 0.45
N HIS A 17 -15.75 -22.73 -0.20
CA HIS A 17 -16.18 -24.14 -0.28
C HIS A 17 -15.74 -24.86 -1.56
N LEU A 18 -15.07 -24.19 -2.49
CA LEU A 18 -14.59 -24.81 -3.72
C LEU A 18 -13.19 -25.41 -3.55
N SER A 19 -12.93 -26.54 -4.21
CA SER A 19 -11.59 -27.11 -4.26
C SER A 19 -10.64 -26.23 -5.08
N LYS A 20 -9.33 -26.36 -4.83
CA LYS A 20 -8.29 -25.67 -5.59
C LYS A 20 -8.41 -25.91 -7.11
N GLN A 21 -8.73 -27.15 -7.51
CA GLN A 21 -8.94 -27.49 -8.92
C GLN A 21 -10.20 -26.81 -9.49
N ALA A 22 -11.31 -26.81 -8.76
CA ALA A 22 -12.53 -26.14 -9.22
C ALA A 22 -12.34 -24.61 -9.38
N LEU A 23 -11.57 -23.99 -8.49
CA LEU A 23 -11.19 -22.58 -8.63
C LEU A 23 -10.26 -22.36 -9.84
N PHE A 24 -9.29 -23.24 -10.06
CA PHE A 24 -8.44 -23.18 -11.26
C PHE A 24 -9.28 -23.26 -12.54
N ASP A 25 -10.20 -24.22 -12.63
CA ASP A 25 -11.06 -24.40 -13.81
C ASP A 25 -12.00 -23.19 -14.04
N LEU A 26 -12.50 -22.57 -12.96
CA LEU A 26 -13.22 -21.29 -13.06
C LEU A 26 -12.34 -20.17 -13.60
N GLY A 27 -11.06 -20.14 -13.24
CA GLY A 27 -10.07 -19.22 -13.80
C GLY A 27 -9.90 -19.39 -15.31
N VAL A 28 -9.79 -20.64 -15.78
CA VAL A 28 -9.74 -20.97 -17.21
C VAL A 28 -11.01 -20.50 -17.92
N ALA A 29 -12.19 -20.74 -17.33
CA ALA A 29 -13.46 -20.27 -17.89
C ALA A 29 -13.54 -18.74 -17.97
N ARG A 30 -12.99 -18.02 -16.97
CA ARG A 30 -12.90 -16.55 -17.02
C ARG A 30 -12.00 -16.07 -18.15
N GLN A 31 -10.87 -16.73 -18.39
CA GLN A 31 -9.98 -16.40 -19.51
C GLN A 31 -10.65 -16.64 -20.88
N GLN A 32 -11.50 -17.65 -21.00
CA GLN A 32 -12.28 -17.87 -22.23
C GLN A 32 -13.34 -16.78 -22.44
N ALA A 33 -13.98 -16.32 -21.36
CA ALA A 33 -15.00 -15.28 -21.41
C ALA A 33 -14.42 -13.89 -21.68
N VAL A 34 -13.28 -13.57 -21.07
CA VAL A 34 -12.52 -12.32 -21.26
C VAL A 34 -11.08 -12.70 -21.58
N PRO A 35 -10.73 -12.84 -22.87
CA PRO A 35 -9.39 -13.19 -23.29
C PRO A 35 -8.34 -12.14 -22.89
N SER A 36 -7.09 -12.55 -22.72
CA SER A 36 -5.98 -11.67 -22.34
C SER A 36 -5.84 -10.42 -23.24
N ARG A 37 -6.10 -10.56 -24.55
CA ARG A 37 -6.11 -9.44 -25.51
C ARG A 37 -7.19 -8.39 -25.21
N GLU A 38 -8.33 -8.82 -24.67
CA GLU A 38 -9.44 -7.96 -24.29
C GLU A 38 -9.17 -7.33 -22.93
N LEU A 39 -8.66 -8.11 -21.96
CA LEU A 39 -8.23 -7.60 -20.67
C LEU A 39 -7.17 -6.49 -20.79
N ALA A 40 -6.31 -6.60 -21.82
CA ALA A 40 -5.25 -5.65 -22.14
C ALA A 40 -5.63 -4.65 -23.25
N ALA A 41 -6.87 -4.62 -23.72
CA ALA A 41 -7.34 -3.58 -24.62
C ALA A 41 -7.54 -2.28 -23.83
N TYR A 42 -6.82 -1.22 -24.21
CA TYR A 42 -6.95 0.08 -23.55
C TYR A 42 -8.17 0.82 -24.11
N VAL A 43 -9.07 1.23 -23.21
CA VAL A 43 -10.22 2.08 -23.53
C VAL A 43 -9.98 3.47 -22.93
N PRO A 44 -9.87 4.54 -23.73
CA PRO A 44 -9.78 5.89 -23.20
C PRO A 44 -11.04 6.27 -22.42
N VAL A 45 -10.87 6.90 -21.26
CA VAL A 45 -11.97 7.39 -20.42
C VAL A 45 -11.93 8.91 -20.42
N ASP A 46 -13.04 9.53 -20.82
CA ASP A 46 -13.17 10.99 -20.81
C ASP A 46 -13.68 11.44 -19.43
N ARG A 47 -12.85 12.18 -18.70
CA ARG A 47 -13.14 12.71 -17.37
C ARG A 47 -12.22 13.88 -17.01
N ASN A 48 -12.71 14.78 -16.17
CA ASN A 48 -11.90 15.85 -15.62
C ASN A 48 -11.08 15.34 -14.41
N PRO A 49 -9.73 15.32 -14.46
CA PRO A 49 -8.91 14.88 -13.33
C PRO A 49 -9.11 15.77 -12.08
N LEU A 50 -9.38 17.06 -12.26
CA LEU A 50 -9.50 18.01 -11.15
C LEU A 50 -10.74 17.74 -10.29
N ASP A 51 -11.85 17.28 -10.89
CA ASP A 51 -13.07 16.98 -10.15
C ASP A 51 -12.89 15.77 -9.20
N LEU A 52 -12.18 14.73 -9.67
CA LEU A 52 -11.86 13.56 -8.86
C LEU A 52 -10.86 13.89 -7.74
N ILE A 53 -9.84 14.71 -8.05
CA ILE A 53 -8.88 15.21 -7.06
C ILE A 53 -9.61 16.05 -6.00
N ALA A 54 -10.49 16.97 -6.41
CA ALA A 54 -11.24 17.83 -5.50
C ALA A 54 -12.16 17.04 -4.57
N ALA A 55 -12.79 15.96 -5.06
CA ALA A 55 -13.60 15.08 -4.23
C ALA A 55 -12.78 14.45 -3.09
N THR A 56 -11.56 14.02 -3.39
CA THR A 56 -10.61 13.49 -2.39
C THR A 56 -10.13 14.58 -1.44
N GLU A 57 -9.77 15.75 -1.96
CA GLU A 57 -9.25 16.88 -1.17
C GLU A 57 -10.29 17.52 -0.25
N SER A 58 -11.59 17.37 -0.56
CA SER A 58 -12.68 17.79 0.33
C SER A 58 -12.63 17.14 1.72
N GLN A 59 -11.97 15.98 1.83
CA GLN A 59 -11.81 15.22 3.07
C GLN A 59 -10.47 15.50 3.77
N MET A 60 -9.62 16.35 3.20
CA MET A 60 -8.28 16.65 3.69
C MET A 60 -8.21 17.99 4.42
N LEU A 61 -7.13 18.18 5.17
CA LEU A 61 -6.81 19.40 5.90
C LEU A 61 -6.48 20.56 4.94
N PRO A 62 -7.27 21.65 4.93
CA PRO A 62 -7.08 22.75 3.99
C PRO A 62 -5.69 23.41 4.07
N ASP A 63 -5.09 23.50 5.26
CA ASP A 63 -3.76 24.10 5.47
C ASP A 63 -2.60 23.28 4.86
N LEU A 64 -2.87 22.07 4.39
CA LEU A 64 -1.88 21.17 3.79
C LEU A 64 -2.03 21.01 2.28
N LEU A 65 -3.14 21.47 1.68
CA LEU A 65 -3.44 21.23 0.26
C LEU A 65 -2.39 21.84 -0.68
N ALA A 66 -1.96 23.08 -0.43
CA ALA A 66 -0.92 23.72 -1.25
C ALA A 66 0.40 22.92 -1.24
N LEU A 67 0.81 22.39 -0.09
CA LEU A 67 2.00 21.53 0.01
C LEU A 67 1.78 20.14 -0.58
N ARG A 68 0.55 19.62 -0.55
CA ARG A 68 0.18 18.38 -1.24
C ARG A 68 0.37 18.58 -2.74
N HIS A 69 -0.15 19.67 -3.29
CA HIS A 69 -0.01 19.98 -4.72
C HIS A 69 1.45 20.14 -5.13
N GLN A 70 2.25 20.88 -4.36
CA GLN A 70 3.70 20.99 -4.60
C GLN A 70 4.41 19.63 -4.62
N ARG A 71 4.03 18.71 -3.72
CA ARG A 71 4.59 17.36 -3.72
C ARG A 71 4.16 16.57 -4.95
N MET A 72 2.89 16.64 -5.32
CA MET A 72 2.34 15.92 -6.47
C MET A 72 2.91 16.44 -7.79
N GLY A 73 3.12 17.75 -7.90
CA GLY A 73 3.64 18.43 -9.10
C GLY A 73 5.12 18.21 -9.41
N VAL A 74 5.82 17.31 -8.68
CA VAL A 74 7.25 17.05 -8.91
C VAL A 74 7.50 16.28 -10.22
N SER A 75 6.63 15.32 -10.54
CA SER A 75 6.75 14.49 -11.75
C SER A 75 5.43 13.75 -12.02
N PRO A 76 5.20 13.25 -13.25
CA PRO A 76 4.07 12.36 -13.54
C PRO A 76 4.01 11.13 -12.60
N PHE A 77 5.16 10.59 -12.23
CA PHE A 77 5.23 9.47 -11.28
C PHE A 77 4.77 9.87 -9.87
N THR A 78 5.17 11.03 -9.37
CA THR A 78 4.72 11.51 -8.06
C THR A 78 3.23 11.88 -8.06
N PHE A 79 2.74 12.45 -9.16
CA PHE A 79 1.33 12.73 -9.39
C PHE A 79 0.50 11.44 -9.37
N PHE A 80 0.88 10.41 -10.15
CA PHE A 80 0.21 9.11 -10.19
C PHE A 80 0.05 8.44 -8.82
N ARG A 81 1.08 8.56 -7.96
CA ARG A 81 1.06 8.10 -6.58
C ARG A 81 0.18 8.95 -5.66
N GLY A 82 -0.02 10.21 -6.02
CA GLY A 82 -0.89 11.14 -5.31
C GLY A 82 -2.37 10.90 -5.58
N THR A 83 -2.70 10.37 -6.75
CA THR A 83 -4.04 10.36 -7.35
C THR A 83 -4.55 8.96 -7.70
N ALA A 84 -4.59 8.05 -6.72
CA ALA A 84 -5.08 6.68 -6.92
C ALA A 84 -6.52 6.65 -7.48
N GLU A 85 -7.35 7.63 -7.10
CA GLU A 85 -8.73 7.82 -7.54
C GLU A 85 -8.90 7.92 -9.06
N LEU A 86 -7.93 8.48 -9.78
CA LEU A 86 -8.00 8.67 -11.23
C LEU A 86 -7.98 7.32 -11.95
N MET A 87 -7.01 6.48 -11.60
CA MET A 87 -6.89 5.16 -12.20
C MET A 87 -7.98 4.21 -11.76
N GLU A 88 -8.43 4.29 -10.52
CA GLU A 88 -9.54 3.48 -10.06
C GLU A 88 -10.84 3.82 -10.80
N HIS A 89 -11.11 5.10 -11.05
CA HIS A 89 -12.21 5.53 -11.91
C HIS A 89 -12.07 5.00 -13.34
N ASP A 90 -10.89 5.13 -13.95
CA ASP A 90 -10.68 4.72 -15.34
C ASP A 90 -10.73 3.19 -15.51
N LEU A 91 -10.25 2.44 -14.51
CA LEU A 91 -10.29 0.98 -14.50
C LEU A 91 -11.72 0.46 -14.53
N ALA A 92 -12.68 1.14 -13.89
CA ALA A 92 -14.09 0.74 -13.89
C ALA A 92 -14.71 0.63 -15.30
N GLU A 93 -14.16 1.37 -16.28
CA GLU A 93 -14.58 1.38 -17.68
C GLU A 93 -13.74 0.42 -18.57
N GLN A 94 -12.74 -0.27 -18.01
CA GLN A 94 -11.95 -1.27 -18.73
C GLN A 94 -12.59 -2.67 -18.65
N SER A 95 -12.10 -3.60 -19.48
CA SER A 95 -12.42 -5.02 -19.32
C SER A 95 -11.79 -5.60 -18.06
N HIS A 96 -12.53 -6.48 -17.38
CA HIS A 96 -12.13 -7.14 -16.15
C HIS A 96 -12.27 -8.66 -16.25
N SER A 97 -11.33 -9.38 -15.66
CA SER A 97 -11.36 -10.84 -15.54
C SER A 97 -12.51 -11.33 -14.63
N GLY A 98 -12.98 -10.46 -13.72
CA GLY A 98 -13.96 -10.80 -12.69
C GLY A 98 -13.41 -11.74 -11.62
N ILE A 99 -12.08 -11.87 -11.52
CA ILE A 99 -11.40 -12.69 -10.52
C ILE A 99 -11.03 -11.79 -9.34
N GLN A 100 -11.90 -11.82 -8.34
CA GLN A 100 -11.76 -10.98 -7.16
C GLN A 100 -10.84 -11.61 -6.12
N VAL A 101 -9.84 -10.86 -5.67
CA VAL A 101 -8.93 -11.17 -4.57
C VAL A 101 -8.81 -9.96 -3.65
N ILE A 102 -8.17 -10.12 -2.50
CA ILE A 102 -7.76 -8.98 -1.67
C ILE A 102 -6.58 -8.32 -2.38
N ILE A 103 -6.79 -7.08 -2.81
CA ILE A 103 -5.78 -6.24 -3.46
C ILE A 103 -5.30 -5.15 -2.51
N SER A 104 -4.07 -4.67 -2.72
CA SER A 104 -3.55 -3.45 -2.08
C SER A 104 -4.33 -2.22 -2.53
N GLY A 105 -4.79 -2.20 -3.79
CA GLY A 105 -5.48 -1.07 -4.41
C GLY A 105 -4.55 0.10 -4.78
N ASP A 106 -3.31 0.08 -4.29
CA ASP A 106 -2.27 1.07 -4.56
C ASP A 106 -0.91 0.43 -4.84
N ALA A 107 -0.89 -0.69 -5.59
CA ALA A 107 0.34 -1.41 -5.91
C ALA A 107 1.22 -0.62 -6.90
N HIS A 108 2.07 0.28 -6.40
CA HIS A 108 3.06 1.01 -7.19
C HIS A 108 4.49 0.72 -6.69
N VAL A 109 5.52 0.94 -7.51
CA VAL A 109 6.92 0.61 -7.16
C VAL A 109 7.38 1.20 -5.82
N ASN A 110 6.97 2.42 -5.45
CA ASN A 110 7.30 3.02 -4.15
C ASN A 110 6.41 2.58 -2.97
N ASN A 111 5.51 1.61 -3.15
CA ASN A 111 4.66 1.05 -2.10
C ASN A 111 5.31 -0.22 -1.50
N TYR A 112 6.53 -0.53 -1.91
CA TYR A 112 7.33 -1.61 -1.37
C TYR A 112 8.46 -1.06 -0.53
N GLY A 113 8.75 -1.71 0.58
CA GLY A 113 9.84 -1.30 1.45
C GLY A 113 10.02 -2.25 2.62
N PHE A 114 10.94 -1.84 3.48
CA PHE A 114 11.41 -2.65 4.59
C PHE A 114 10.65 -2.35 5.86
N TYR A 115 10.45 -3.38 6.68
CA TYR A 115 9.84 -3.28 8.01
C TYR A 115 10.29 -4.46 8.89
N ALA A 116 10.15 -4.32 10.20
CA ALA A 116 10.51 -5.38 11.14
C ALA A 116 9.41 -6.43 11.27
N SER A 117 9.80 -7.71 11.42
CA SER A 117 8.96 -8.74 12.02
C SER A 117 8.88 -8.56 13.55
N PRO A 118 7.93 -9.22 14.24
CA PRO A 118 7.90 -9.24 15.71
C PRO A 118 9.23 -9.71 16.34
N GLU A 119 9.93 -10.64 15.69
CA GLU A 119 11.25 -11.15 16.09
C GLU A 119 12.42 -10.25 15.67
N ARG A 120 12.14 -9.03 15.19
CA ARG A 120 13.13 -8.04 14.73
C ARG A 120 13.92 -8.43 13.48
N LYS A 121 13.40 -9.36 12.66
CA LYS A 121 13.97 -9.65 11.34
C LYS A 121 13.54 -8.58 10.34
N LEU A 122 14.43 -8.22 9.41
CA LEU A 122 14.10 -7.27 8.35
C LEU A 122 13.33 -7.98 7.23
N LEU A 123 12.09 -7.56 6.99
CA LEU A 123 11.24 -8.05 5.92
C LEU A 123 11.13 -7.00 4.82
N PHE A 124 10.79 -7.45 3.61
CA PHE A 124 10.50 -6.57 2.47
C PHE A 124 9.13 -6.91 1.87
N GLY A 125 8.29 -5.90 1.63
CA GLY A 125 6.91 -6.13 1.20
C GLY A 125 6.11 -4.84 0.99
N LEU A 126 4.80 -4.99 0.74
CA LEU A 126 3.84 -3.88 0.62
C LEU A 126 3.77 -3.06 1.93
N ASN A 127 3.57 -1.74 1.82
CA ASN A 127 3.69 -0.80 2.94
C ASN A 127 2.49 0.14 3.19
N ASP A 128 1.62 0.30 2.19
CA ASP A 128 0.45 1.15 2.21
C ASP A 128 -0.76 0.35 1.72
N PHE A 129 -1.84 0.44 2.50
CA PHE A 129 -3.06 -0.34 2.35
C PHE A 129 -4.29 0.58 2.44
N ASP A 130 -4.09 1.91 2.35
CA ASP A 130 -5.16 2.90 2.47
C ASP A 130 -6.27 2.66 1.42
N GLU A 131 -5.96 2.08 0.24
CA GLU A 131 -6.93 1.74 -0.82
C GLU A 131 -7.27 0.23 -0.93
N ALA A 132 -6.85 -0.59 0.05
CA ALA A 132 -7.01 -2.03 -0.02
C ALA A 132 -8.47 -2.48 0.07
N ARG A 133 -8.86 -3.46 -0.77
CA ARG A 133 -10.24 -3.93 -0.94
C ARG A 133 -10.27 -5.32 -1.57
N ILE A 134 -11.47 -5.92 -1.65
CA ILE A 134 -11.70 -6.99 -2.61
C ILE A 134 -11.85 -6.34 -3.99
N GLY A 135 -10.98 -6.68 -4.93
CA GLY A 135 -10.93 -6.12 -6.28
C GLY A 135 -10.36 -7.10 -7.29
N ASN A 136 -10.31 -6.72 -8.56
CA ASN A 136 -9.75 -7.60 -9.57
C ASN A 136 -8.23 -7.62 -9.46
N TRP A 137 -7.62 -8.81 -9.55
CA TRP A 137 -6.17 -8.96 -9.38
C TRP A 137 -5.36 -8.13 -10.40
N GLU A 138 -5.89 -7.94 -11.60
CA GLU A 138 -5.23 -7.19 -12.66
C GLU A 138 -5.13 -5.69 -12.37
N ASP A 139 -5.97 -5.14 -11.49
CA ASP A 139 -5.97 -3.71 -11.15
C ASP A 139 -4.64 -3.31 -10.49
N ASP A 140 -4.19 -4.12 -9.53
CA ASP A 140 -2.91 -3.93 -8.85
C ASP A 140 -1.72 -4.17 -9.79
N LEU A 141 -1.79 -5.19 -10.67
CA LEU A 141 -0.71 -5.43 -11.64
C LEU A 141 -0.60 -4.31 -12.68
N LYS A 142 -1.73 -3.85 -13.23
CA LYS A 142 -1.81 -2.71 -14.14
C LYS A 142 -1.23 -1.45 -13.49
N ARG A 143 -1.59 -1.19 -12.22
CA ARG A 143 -1.04 -0.07 -11.44
C ARG A 143 0.47 -0.18 -11.24
N LEU A 144 0.96 -1.38 -10.96
CA LEU A 144 2.40 -1.63 -10.79
C LEU A 144 3.16 -1.36 -12.08
N LEU A 145 2.65 -1.86 -13.22
CA LEU A 145 3.26 -1.65 -14.54
C LEU A 145 3.31 -0.17 -14.93
N VAL A 146 2.20 0.56 -14.79
CA VAL A 146 2.16 2.01 -15.06
C VAL A 146 3.18 2.74 -14.19
N SER A 147 3.23 2.41 -12.89
CA SER A 147 4.19 3.02 -11.98
C SER A 147 5.65 2.71 -12.34
N THR A 148 5.94 1.50 -12.82
CA THR A 148 7.26 1.09 -13.30
C THR A 148 7.66 1.92 -14.51
N TYR A 149 6.76 2.10 -15.48
CA TYR A 149 7.05 2.91 -16.66
C TYR A 149 7.33 4.38 -16.28
N LEU A 150 6.46 5.01 -15.50
CA LEU A 150 6.60 6.41 -15.09
C LEU A 150 7.85 6.66 -14.22
N ALA A 151 8.17 5.74 -13.30
CA ALA A 151 9.39 5.82 -12.49
C ALA A 151 10.65 5.65 -13.35
N GLY A 152 10.61 4.72 -14.31
CA GLY A 152 11.69 4.50 -15.27
C GLY A 152 11.94 5.71 -16.19
N GLN A 153 10.87 6.36 -16.66
CA GLN A 153 10.99 7.63 -17.40
C GLN A 153 11.61 8.73 -16.52
N SER A 154 11.27 8.77 -15.23
CA SER A 154 11.87 9.72 -14.28
C SER A 154 13.37 9.46 -14.05
N ASN A 155 13.86 8.23 -14.30
CA ASN A 155 15.29 7.89 -14.33
C ASN A 155 15.99 8.23 -15.66
N GLY A 156 15.24 8.69 -16.66
CA GLY A 156 15.77 8.96 -18.00
C GLY A 156 15.94 7.72 -18.88
N PHE A 157 15.32 6.58 -18.51
CA PHE A 157 15.35 5.38 -19.36
C PHE A 157 14.43 5.55 -20.58
N SER A 158 14.85 5.00 -21.72
CA SER A 158 14.06 5.07 -22.95
C SER A 158 12.92 4.05 -22.93
N GLU A 159 11.88 4.26 -23.72
CA GLU A 159 10.81 3.28 -23.89
C GLU A 159 11.34 1.92 -24.36
N ARG A 160 12.37 1.92 -25.22
CA ARG A 160 13.05 0.70 -25.68
C ARG A 160 13.64 -0.10 -24.53
N ASP A 161 14.15 0.56 -23.49
CA ASP A 161 14.71 -0.09 -22.30
C ASP A 161 13.59 -0.53 -21.33
N LEU A 162 12.51 0.24 -21.25
CA LEU A 162 11.41 -0.01 -20.31
C LEU A 162 10.46 -1.11 -20.75
N LEU A 163 10.20 -1.28 -22.05
CA LEU A 163 9.26 -2.29 -22.53
C LEU A 163 9.68 -3.73 -22.15
N PRO A 164 10.96 -4.14 -22.29
CA PRO A 164 11.43 -5.42 -21.76
C PRO A 164 11.26 -5.55 -20.25
N ILE A 165 11.47 -4.47 -19.48
CA ILE A 165 11.28 -4.47 -18.03
C ILE A 165 9.82 -4.68 -17.67
N LEU A 166 8.89 -3.97 -18.30
CA LEU A 166 7.44 -4.14 -18.08
C LEU A 166 6.99 -5.57 -18.42
N THR A 167 7.46 -6.11 -19.54
CA THR A 167 7.21 -7.50 -19.93
C THR A 167 7.72 -8.47 -18.87
N ASN A 168 8.91 -8.20 -18.33
CA ASN A 168 9.49 -9.01 -17.26
C ASN A 168 8.70 -8.91 -15.95
N VAL A 169 8.22 -7.72 -15.58
CA VAL A 169 7.35 -7.52 -14.41
C VAL A 169 6.10 -8.41 -14.51
N THR A 170 5.41 -8.40 -15.65
CA THR A 170 4.23 -9.25 -15.87
C THR A 170 4.59 -10.74 -15.84
N ARG A 171 5.68 -11.13 -16.50
CA ARG A 171 6.20 -12.50 -16.50
C ARG A 171 6.51 -12.98 -15.08
N THR A 172 7.19 -12.17 -14.27
CA THR A 172 7.55 -12.48 -12.89
C THR A 172 6.30 -12.61 -12.03
N TYR A 173 5.28 -11.75 -12.20
CA TYR A 173 4.00 -11.93 -11.52
C TYR A 173 3.35 -13.28 -11.89
N ARG A 174 3.30 -13.63 -13.17
CA ARG A 174 2.76 -14.93 -13.64
C ARG A 174 3.54 -16.13 -13.08
N HIS A 175 4.86 -16.02 -12.98
CA HIS A 175 5.71 -17.05 -12.37
C HIS A 175 5.50 -17.13 -10.85
N GLY A 176 5.33 -16.00 -10.17
CA GLY A 176 4.96 -15.91 -8.75
C GLY A 176 3.61 -16.57 -8.47
N VAL A 177 2.60 -16.34 -9.32
CA VAL A 177 1.30 -17.02 -9.25
C VAL A 177 1.46 -18.53 -9.41
N LYS A 178 2.23 -18.99 -10.41
CA LYS A 178 2.49 -20.42 -10.61
C LYS A 178 3.19 -21.05 -9.40
N TYR A 179 4.19 -20.35 -8.85
CA TYR A 179 4.92 -20.77 -7.66
C TYR A 179 4.00 -20.87 -6.44
N ALA A 180 3.26 -19.81 -6.13
CA ALA A 180 2.33 -19.79 -5.00
C ALA A 180 1.20 -20.83 -5.14
N ASN A 181 0.75 -21.08 -6.38
CA ASN A 181 -0.20 -22.15 -6.66
C ASN A 181 0.39 -23.56 -6.52
N ALA A 182 1.71 -23.75 -6.44
CA ALA A 182 2.29 -25.06 -6.14
C ALA A 182 2.31 -25.35 -4.62
N LEU A 183 2.35 -24.29 -3.80
CA LEU A 183 2.42 -24.40 -2.34
C LEU A 183 1.10 -24.92 -1.72
N THR A 184 1.24 -25.59 -0.59
CA THR A 184 0.16 -25.95 0.33
C THR A 184 -0.32 -24.72 1.11
N LEU A 185 -1.47 -24.84 1.79
CA LEU A 185 -1.99 -23.76 2.65
C LEU A 185 -0.99 -23.36 3.77
N PRO A 186 -0.40 -24.31 4.53
CA PRO A 186 0.60 -23.96 5.55
C PRO A 186 1.84 -23.29 4.98
N GLU A 187 2.39 -23.79 3.87
CA GLU A 187 3.58 -23.20 3.23
C GLU A 187 3.34 -21.75 2.78
N ARG A 188 2.13 -21.44 2.28
CA ARG A 188 1.74 -20.07 1.93
C ARG A 188 1.60 -19.16 3.15
N PHE A 189 1.00 -19.68 4.22
CA PHE A 189 0.77 -18.92 5.44
C PHE A 189 2.08 -18.58 6.17
N TYR A 190 3.02 -19.53 6.20
CA TYR A 190 4.33 -19.36 6.83
C TYR A 190 5.43 -18.93 5.86
N PHE A 191 5.07 -18.43 4.67
CA PHE A 191 6.05 -18.01 3.67
C PHE A 191 6.93 -16.88 4.22
N SER A 192 8.26 -17.06 4.16
CA SER A 192 9.24 -16.08 4.62
C SER A 192 9.40 -14.96 3.60
N TYR A 193 9.26 -13.71 4.06
CA TYR A 193 9.61 -12.51 3.28
C TYR A 193 10.93 -11.91 3.77
N GLU A 194 11.75 -12.72 4.46
CA GLU A 194 13.13 -12.34 4.73
C GLU A 194 13.86 -12.20 3.38
N ILE A 195 14.64 -11.14 3.25
CA ILE A 195 15.11 -10.71 1.95
C ILE A 195 16.03 -11.72 1.26
N HIS A 196 16.84 -12.47 2.00
CA HIS A 196 17.75 -13.46 1.43
C HIS A 196 16.97 -14.65 0.88
N ASP A 197 15.96 -15.13 1.63
CA ASP A 197 15.07 -16.21 1.18
C ASP A 197 14.30 -15.80 -0.09
N MET A 198 13.83 -14.55 -0.12
CA MET A 198 13.09 -13.99 -1.25
C MET A 198 13.95 -13.86 -2.49
N MET A 199 15.14 -13.27 -2.38
CA MET A 199 16.06 -13.13 -3.51
C MET A 199 16.47 -14.49 -4.07
N ALA A 200 16.82 -15.45 -3.22
CA ALA A 200 17.14 -16.80 -3.65
C ALA A 200 15.96 -17.50 -4.32
N THR A 201 14.72 -17.12 -3.99
CA THR A 201 13.52 -17.63 -4.67
C THR A 201 13.33 -16.98 -6.03
N ILE A 202 13.55 -15.67 -6.15
CA ILE A 202 13.47 -14.92 -7.42
C ILE A 202 14.51 -15.44 -8.41
N ASP A 203 15.75 -15.64 -7.97
CA ASP A 203 16.84 -16.17 -8.80
C ASP A 203 16.53 -17.59 -9.31
N ARG A 204 15.79 -18.40 -8.54
CA ARG A 204 15.38 -19.77 -8.95
C ARG A 204 14.23 -19.82 -9.96
N ILE A 205 13.40 -18.78 -10.01
CA ILE A 205 12.24 -18.71 -10.92
C ILE A 205 12.48 -17.83 -12.15
N SER A 206 13.61 -17.11 -12.15
CA SER A 206 14.16 -16.38 -13.30
C SER A 206 15.05 -17.33 -14.10
N ASP A 207 14.96 -17.30 -15.43
CA ASP A 207 15.83 -18.10 -16.31
C ASP A 207 17.22 -17.42 -16.52
N ASP A 208 17.48 -16.28 -15.87
CA ASP A 208 18.69 -15.44 -16.01
C ASP A 208 19.66 -15.53 -14.80
N GLN A 209 20.91 -15.09 -15.00
CA GLN A 209 22.03 -15.13 -14.04
C GLN A 209 21.76 -14.35 -12.73
N PRO A 210 22.36 -14.75 -11.58
CA PRO A 210 22.12 -14.13 -10.28
C PRO A 210 22.46 -12.64 -10.24
N HIS A 211 21.53 -11.86 -9.71
CA HIS A 211 21.47 -10.41 -9.84
C HIS A 211 22.16 -9.63 -8.69
N LYS A 212 22.89 -8.56 -8.99
CA LYS A 212 23.70 -7.77 -8.01
C LYS A 212 22.95 -6.58 -7.39
N ILE A 213 21.82 -6.78 -6.71
CA ILE A 213 21.22 -5.72 -5.86
C ILE A 213 21.89 -5.61 -4.47
N SER A 214 22.94 -6.39 -4.23
CA SER A 214 23.56 -6.63 -2.91
C SER A 214 24.03 -5.36 -2.20
N THR A 215 24.66 -4.41 -2.90
CA THR A 215 25.21 -3.20 -2.25
C THR A 215 24.13 -2.26 -1.70
N ILE A 216 22.97 -2.18 -2.37
CA ILE A 216 21.83 -1.38 -1.89
C ILE A 216 21.24 -2.04 -0.64
N LEU A 217 21.06 -3.36 -0.68
CA LEU A 217 20.53 -4.12 0.44
C LEU A 217 21.45 -4.10 1.66
N GLU A 218 22.77 -4.22 1.47
CA GLU A 218 23.74 -4.09 2.55
C GLU A 218 23.64 -2.72 3.25
N LYS A 219 23.47 -1.64 2.48
CA LYS A 219 23.28 -0.29 3.04
C LYS A 219 21.99 -0.21 3.86
N ILE A 220 20.91 -0.84 3.38
CA ILE A 220 19.62 -0.87 4.08
C ILE A 220 19.72 -1.72 5.35
N LEU A 221 20.30 -2.92 5.29
CA LEU A 221 20.51 -3.80 6.43
C LEU A 221 21.33 -3.12 7.53
N LYS A 222 22.36 -2.34 7.18
CA LYS A 222 23.16 -1.56 8.15
C LYS A 222 22.39 -0.39 8.79
N LYS A 223 21.48 0.26 8.06
CA LYS A 223 20.75 1.45 8.52
C LYS A 223 19.45 1.13 9.25
N SER A 224 18.78 0.03 8.90
CA SER A 224 17.43 -0.29 9.37
C SER A 224 17.32 -0.40 10.90
N PRO A 225 18.27 -1.03 11.63
CA PRO A 225 18.20 -1.09 13.10
C PRO A 225 18.22 0.28 13.80
N GLN A 226 18.78 1.30 13.14
CA GLN A 226 18.84 2.68 13.67
C GLN A 226 17.51 3.44 13.48
N LYS A 227 16.57 2.92 12.68
CA LYS A 227 15.24 3.49 12.50
C LYS A 227 14.33 2.90 13.56
N ASN A 228 14.26 3.55 14.71
CA ASN A 228 13.47 3.11 15.86
C ASN A 228 12.95 4.31 16.67
N SER A 229 12.18 4.06 17.72
CA SER A 229 11.61 5.09 18.60
C SER A 229 12.70 6.02 19.16
N GLU A 230 13.85 5.49 19.61
CA GLU A 230 14.92 6.31 20.19
C GLU A 230 15.51 7.31 19.17
N GLN A 231 15.71 6.89 17.92
CA GLN A 231 16.13 7.82 16.87
C GLN A 231 15.05 8.87 16.56
N VAL A 232 13.78 8.48 16.56
CA VAL A 232 12.66 9.43 16.36
C VAL A 232 12.69 10.47 17.45
N ILE A 233 12.83 10.05 18.70
CA ILE A 233 12.78 10.92 19.87
C ILE A 233 13.97 11.86 19.88
N ALA A 234 15.18 11.35 19.65
CA ALA A 234 16.38 12.19 19.54
C ALA A 234 16.27 13.28 18.45
N LYS A 235 15.52 13.03 17.36
CA LYS A 235 15.38 13.97 16.24
C LYS A 235 14.16 14.89 16.33
N LEU A 236 13.07 14.42 16.93
CA LEU A 236 11.76 15.07 16.84
C LEU A 236 11.24 15.55 18.20
N THR A 237 11.97 15.34 19.29
CA THR A 237 11.55 15.77 20.63
C THR A 237 12.64 16.56 21.33
N THR A 238 12.26 17.29 22.37
CA THR A 238 13.13 17.90 23.36
C THR A 238 12.57 17.61 24.76
N ALA A 239 13.35 17.86 25.81
CA ALA A 239 12.91 17.73 27.19
C ALA A 239 12.75 19.09 27.87
N ASP A 240 11.88 19.17 28.88
CA ASP A 240 11.83 20.30 29.83
C ASP A 240 12.84 20.12 30.98
N GLU A 241 12.85 21.06 31.93
CA GLU A 241 13.74 21.04 33.09
C GLU A 241 13.47 19.84 34.01
N GLU A 242 12.24 19.32 34.01
CA GLU A 242 11.85 18.12 34.73
C GLU A 242 12.14 16.82 33.96
N GLY A 243 12.74 16.90 32.78
CA GLY A 243 13.09 15.76 31.93
C GLY A 243 11.93 15.15 31.14
N ARG A 244 10.74 15.77 31.14
CA ARG A 244 9.58 15.31 30.37
C ARG A 244 9.79 15.65 28.90
N ARG A 245 9.58 14.66 28.03
CA ARG A 245 9.79 14.81 26.59
C ARG A 245 8.54 15.29 25.87
N TYR A 246 8.74 16.14 24.87
CA TYR A 246 7.67 16.66 24.02
C TYR A 246 8.16 16.88 22.59
N PHE A 247 7.26 16.79 21.61
CA PHE A 247 7.60 16.96 20.21
C PHE A 247 7.98 18.40 19.85
N ILE A 248 8.98 18.56 18.99
CA ILE A 248 9.40 19.86 18.44
C ILE A 248 8.41 20.28 17.34
N GLU A 249 7.92 21.51 17.41
CA GLU A 249 7.09 22.08 16.34
C GLU A 249 7.92 22.44 15.10
N GLN A 250 7.40 22.07 13.93
CA GLN A 250 7.98 22.36 12.62
C GLN A 250 6.83 22.59 11.62
N ALA A 251 6.14 23.72 11.77
CA ALA A 251 4.96 24.02 10.97
C ALA A 251 5.32 24.16 9.46
N PRO A 252 4.43 23.73 8.55
CA PRO A 252 3.13 23.08 8.80
C PRO A 252 3.23 21.55 8.92
N ARG A 253 4.44 20.96 8.83
CA ARG A 253 4.66 19.51 8.86
C ARG A 253 4.33 18.90 10.21
N ALA A 254 4.88 19.47 11.29
CA ALA A 254 4.65 19.06 12.66
C ALA A 254 4.03 20.24 13.43
N LYS A 255 2.79 20.11 13.90
CA LYS A 255 2.06 21.20 14.54
C LYS A 255 1.35 20.72 15.80
N ARG A 256 1.37 21.54 16.85
CA ARG A 256 0.60 21.24 18.08
C ARG A 256 -0.88 21.08 17.78
N VAL A 257 -1.49 20.15 18.50
CA VAL A 257 -2.93 19.94 18.47
C VAL A 257 -3.58 20.65 19.66
N PRO A 258 -4.78 21.23 19.50
CA PRO A 258 -5.54 21.77 20.63
C PRO A 258 -5.80 20.71 21.70
N GLN A 259 -5.93 21.12 22.97
CA GLN A 259 -6.13 20.20 24.10
C GLN A 259 -7.34 19.27 23.89
N ALA A 260 -8.45 19.79 23.35
CA ALA A 260 -9.64 18.98 23.05
C ALA A 260 -9.35 17.82 22.07
N ILE A 261 -8.49 18.05 21.08
CA ILE A 261 -8.05 17.02 20.12
C ILE A 261 -7.09 16.03 20.79
N LYS A 262 -6.17 16.52 21.65
CA LYS A 262 -5.29 15.65 22.46
C LYS A 262 -6.12 14.69 23.32
N ASP A 263 -7.11 15.19 24.04
CA ASP A 263 -7.98 14.37 24.90
C ASP A 263 -8.78 13.34 24.09
N GLN A 264 -9.25 13.73 22.89
CA GLN A 264 -9.93 12.82 21.98
C GLN A 264 -8.99 11.70 21.49
N LEU A 265 -7.73 12.01 21.16
CA LEU A 265 -6.74 11.03 20.73
C LEU A 265 -6.38 10.05 21.87
N ILE A 266 -6.26 10.55 23.11
CA ILE A 266 -6.03 9.69 24.29
C ILE A 266 -7.22 8.75 24.53
N ARG A 267 -8.47 9.24 24.44
CA ARG A 267 -9.65 8.36 24.50
C ARG A 267 -9.66 7.33 23.37
N GLY A 268 -9.25 7.74 22.17
CA GLY A 268 -9.09 6.86 21.01
C GLY A 268 -8.05 5.76 21.24
N TYR A 269 -6.93 6.09 21.87
CA TYR A 269 -5.87 5.17 22.28
C TYR A 269 -6.37 4.17 23.33
N HIS A 270 -7.07 4.61 24.38
CA HIS A 270 -7.66 3.69 25.35
C HIS A 270 -8.69 2.71 24.73
N ARG A 271 -9.41 3.15 23.70
CA ARG A 271 -10.30 2.25 22.93
C ARG A 271 -9.50 1.27 22.07
N TYR A 272 -8.41 1.73 21.44
CA TYR A 272 -7.48 0.88 20.69
C TYR A 272 -6.90 -0.24 21.57
N LEU A 273 -6.43 0.09 22.79
CA LEU A 273 -5.87 -0.88 23.74
C LEU A 273 -6.84 -2.03 24.05
N LYS A 274 -8.15 -1.76 24.14
CA LYS A 274 -9.15 -2.81 24.39
C LYS A 274 -9.30 -3.82 23.24
N ASN A 275 -8.80 -3.48 22.05
CA ASN A 275 -8.91 -4.28 20.84
C ASN A 275 -7.55 -4.82 20.35
N THR A 276 -6.47 -4.60 21.10
CA THR A 276 -5.16 -5.22 20.81
C THR A 276 -5.13 -6.66 21.30
N ARG A 277 -4.13 -7.42 20.84
CA ARG A 277 -3.79 -8.71 21.46
C ARG A 277 -3.46 -8.51 22.94
N GLU A 278 -3.69 -9.55 23.74
CA GLU A 278 -3.53 -9.53 25.19
C GLU A 278 -2.08 -9.25 25.61
N ASP A 279 -1.10 -9.83 24.91
CA ASP A 279 0.32 -9.59 25.14
C ASP A 279 0.71 -8.13 24.86
N VAL A 280 0.23 -7.57 23.75
CA VAL A 280 0.43 -6.16 23.39
C VAL A 280 -0.25 -5.22 24.40
N HIS A 281 -1.45 -5.57 24.88
CA HIS A 281 -2.17 -4.81 25.89
C HIS A 281 -1.37 -4.71 27.19
N VAL A 282 -0.89 -5.86 27.70
CA VAL A 282 -0.09 -5.92 28.92
C VAL A 282 1.21 -5.14 28.75
N TYR A 283 1.89 -5.28 27.60
CA TYR A 283 3.09 -4.51 27.30
C TYR A 283 2.84 -2.99 27.35
N LEU A 284 1.80 -2.51 26.64
CA LEU A 284 1.46 -1.09 26.57
C LEU A 284 0.97 -0.49 27.90
N THR A 285 0.52 -1.33 28.85
CA THR A 285 0.16 -0.88 30.21
C THR A 285 1.37 -0.34 31.00
N ASN A 286 2.59 -0.71 30.60
CA ASN A 286 3.81 -0.16 31.21
C ASN A 286 4.12 1.27 30.78
N PHE A 287 3.35 1.84 29.84
CA PHE A 287 3.64 3.14 29.23
C PHE A 287 2.61 4.21 29.59
N THR A 288 3.08 5.46 29.75
CA THR A 288 2.24 6.66 29.85
C THR A 288 2.34 7.51 28.59
N VAL A 289 1.26 8.23 28.24
CA VAL A 289 1.27 9.16 27.10
C VAL A 289 1.83 10.51 27.55
N ASP A 290 2.97 10.90 27.01
CA ASP A 290 3.60 12.18 27.33
C ASP A 290 3.03 13.29 26.44
N ASP A 291 3.04 13.04 25.12
CA ASP A 291 2.77 14.08 24.16
C ASP A 291 2.16 13.59 22.85
N VAL A 292 1.46 14.50 22.16
CA VAL A 292 0.83 14.24 20.86
C VAL A 292 1.00 15.44 19.94
N ILE A 293 1.37 15.17 18.68
CA ILE A 293 1.55 16.21 17.66
C ILE A 293 0.90 15.81 16.33
N ARG A 294 0.33 16.76 15.59
CA ARG A 294 -0.08 16.53 14.19
C ARG A 294 1.18 16.42 13.35
N TYR A 295 1.28 15.38 12.52
CA TYR A 295 2.46 15.13 11.69
C TYR A 295 2.08 14.72 10.27
N ALA A 296 2.41 15.55 9.28
CA ALA A 296 2.09 15.31 7.88
C ALA A 296 3.19 14.47 7.17
N VAL A 297 2.78 13.43 6.44
CA VAL A 297 3.66 12.45 5.77
C VAL A 297 3.06 11.97 4.45
N GLY A 298 3.89 11.35 3.61
CA GLY A 298 3.46 10.73 2.34
C GLY A 298 3.30 11.73 1.20
N VAL A 299 2.78 11.22 0.08
CA VAL A 299 2.32 12.01 -1.08
C VAL A 299 0.80 11.86 -1.18
N GLY A 300 0.31 10.64 -1.38
CA GLY A 300 -1.13 10.36 -1.48
C GLY A 300 -1.92 10.70 -0.22
N SER A 301 -1.41 10.34 0.96
CA SER A 301 -2.03 10.65 2.25
C SER A 301 -1.61 12.01 2.83
N PHE A 302 -0.82 12.81 2.09
CA PHE A 302 -0.44 14.15 2.56
C PHE A 302 -1.68 15.05 2.58
N GLY A 303 -2.10 15.48 3.77
CA GLY A 303 -3.34 16.22 3.96
C GLY A 303 -4.37 15.49 4.83
N THR A 304 -4.24 14.19 5.06
CA THR A 304 -5.12 13.48 6.00
C THR A 304 -4.70 13.71 7.45
N HIS A 305 -5.61 13.46 8.40
CA HIS A 305 -5.25 13.53 9.81
C HIS A 305 -4.24 12.42 10.16
N CYS A 306 -3.04 12.84 10.54
CA CYS A 306 -1.98 11.96 11.02
C CYS A 306 -1.34 12.57 12.26
N TYR A 307 -1.16 11.76 13.31
CA TYR A 307 -0.62 12.17 14.60
C TYR A 307 0.51 11.24 15.03
N LEU A 308 1.46 11.78 15.77
CA LEU A 308 2.43 10.99 16.54
C LEU A 308 2.11 11.12 18.02
N MET A 309 2.09 9.99 18.72
CA MET A 309 1.90 9.88 20.16
C MET A 309 3.20 9.37 20.77
N LEU A 310 3.78 10.13 21.69
CA LEU A 310 4.96 9.78 22.44
C LEU A 310 4.55 9.08 23.74
N LEU A 311 5.14 7.92 23.98
CA LEU A 311 4.93 7.14 25.19
C LEU A 311 6.25 6.88 25.89
N SER A 312 6.26 7.02 27.22
CA SER A 312 7.38 6.65 28.10
C SER A 312 7.00 5.48 28.99
N GLY A 313 7.86 4.48 29.04
CA GLY A 313 7.75 3.29 29.86
C GLY A 313 8.20 3.54 31.29
N ASN A 314 7.68 2.77 32.23
CA ASN A 314 8.09 2.79 33.64
C ASN A 314 9.57 2.37 33.88
N ASP A 315 10.25 1.84 32.86
CA ASP A 315 11.67 1.47 32.84
C ASP A 315 12.55 2.52 32.11
N GLY A 316 11.96 3.62 31.63
CA GLY A 316 12.64 4.65 30.84
C GLY A 316 12.74 4.35 29.34
N SER A 317 12.20 3.23 28.86
CA SER A 317 12.07 2.94 27.42
C SER A 317 11.03 3.86 26.78
N HIS A 318 11.12 4.08 25.46
CA HIS A 318 10.15 4.92 24.76
C HIS A 318 9.53 4.24 23.54
N LEU A 319 8.28 4.62 23.24
CA LEU A 319 7.56 4.19 22.06
C LEU A 319 6.90 5.38 21.38
N VAL A 320 7.01 5.45 20.04
CA VAL A 320 6.25 6.43 19.25
C VAL A 320 5.23 5.68 18.41
N LEU A 321 3.94 5.88 18.73
CA LEU A 321 2.84 5.39 17.91
C LEU A 321 2.42 6.45 16.90
N GLN A 322 2.13 6.01 15.68
CA GLN A 322 1.49 6.80 14.64
C GLN A 322 0.01 6.46 14.61
N ILE A 323 -0.83 7.50 14.61
CA ILE A 323 -2.27 7.43 14.48
C ILE A 323 -2.62 8.04 13.12
N LYS A 324 -3.05 7.21 12.16
CA LYS A 324 -3.46 7.66 10.83
C LYS A 324 -4.97 7.56 10.67
N GLU A 325 -5.57 8.61 10.12
CA GLU A 325 -6.95 8.56 9.65
C GLU A 325 -7.07 7.58 8.49
N ALA A 326 -8.11 6.75 8.55
CA ALA A 326 -8.51 5.84 7.49
C ALA A 326 -9.67 6.46 6.72
N LEU A 327 -9.41 6.94 5.52
CA LEU A 327 -10.45 7.43 4.62
C LEU A 327 -11.24 6.25 4.00
N PRO A 328 -12.48 6.50 3.53
CA PRO A 328 -13.13 5.63 2.56
C PRO A 328 -12.26 5.48 1.30
N LEU A 329 -12.54 4.45 0.50
CA LEU A 329 -11.89 4.27 -0.80
C LEU A 329 -12.11 5.52 -1.64
N ARG A 330 -11.07 6.06 -2.27
CA ARG A 330 -11.19 7.37 -2.91
C ARG A 330 -12.15 7.37 -4.10
N ALA A 331 -12.16 6.32 -4.91
CA ALA A 331 -13.13 6.23 -6.01
C ALA A 331 -14.59 6.19 -5.55
N SER A 332 -14.86 5.79 -4.31
CA SER A 332 -16.22 5.85 -3.77
C SER A 332 -16.68 7.30 -3.51
N LEU A 333 -15.77 8.24 -3.29
CA LEU A 333 -16.09 9.60 -2.84
C LEU A 333 -16.93 10.40 -3.84
N THR A 334 -16.81 10.13 -5.14
CA THR A 334 -17.64 10.78 -6.17
C THR A 334 -19.03 10.17 -6.32
N SER A 335 -19.21 8.92 -5.89
CA SER A 335 -20.49 8.19 -5.95
C SER A 335 -21.34 8.32 -4.68
N LEU A 336 -20.73 8.76 -3.57
CA LEU A 336 -21.40 8.96 -2.29
C LEU A 336 -22.14 10.30 -2.31
N SER A 337 -23.39 10.27 -2.79
CA SER A 337 -24.25 11.44 -3.00
C SER A 337 -24.93 11.99 -1.73
N SER A 338 -24.73 11.36 -0.56
CA SER A 338 -25.29 11.85 0.71
C SER A 338 -24.29 11.81 1.87
N ASP A 339 -24.35 12.82 2.75
CA ASP A 339 -23.61 12.89 4.02
C ASP A 339 -23.80 11.64 4.90
N ARG A 340 -24.92 10.94 4.73
CA ARG A 340 -25.24 9.71 5.47
C ARG A 340 -24.44 8.52 4.97
N ASP A 341 -24.26 8.39 3.66
CA ASP A 341 -23.50 7.28 3.07
C ASP A 341 -21.99 7.48 3.30
N LEU A 342 -21.52 8.73 3.24
CA LEU A 342 -20.16 9.12 3.66
C LEU A 342 -19.90 8.75 5.13
N ARG A 343 -20.83 9.08 6.03
CA ARG A 343 -20.73 8.69 7.45
C ARG A 343 -20.74 7.18 7.65
N LEU A 344 -21.63 6.43 7.01
CA LEU A 344 -21.66 4.96 7.14
C LEU A 344 -20.37 4.30 6.62
N ALA A 345 -19.79 4.82 5.54
CA ALA A 345 -18.49 4.38 5.02
C ALA A 345 -17.32 4.76 5.94
N GLN A 346 -17.36 5.95 6.56
CA GLN A 346 -16.34 6.46 7.48
C GLN A 346 -16.42 5.85 8.90
N GLU A 347 -17.62 5.49 9.38
CA GLU A 347 -17.86 5.35 10.82
C GLU A 347 -17.43 4.00 11.41
N ARG A 348 -17.19 2.92 10.63
CA ARG A 348 -16.88 1.62 11.25
C ARG A 348 -15.81 0.75 10.59
N SER A 349 -15.67 0.76 9.27
CA SER A 349 -14.89 -0.29 8.59
C SER A 349 -13.55 0.16 7.98
N ALA A 350 -13.32 1.45 7.67
CA ALA A 350 -12.12 1.86 6.94
C ALA A 350 -10.79 1.49 7.65
N GLY A 351 -10.64 1.81 8.94
CA GLY A 351 -9.45 1.41 9.70
C GLY A 351 -9.33 -0.10 9.85
N ARG A 352 -10.46 -0.80 10.03
CA ARG A 352 -10.48 -2.27 10.12
C ARG A 352 -10.12 -2.94 8.79
N ARG A 353 -10.55 -2.37 7.68
CA ARG A 353 -10.22 -2.75 6.30
C ARG A 353 -8.72 -2.70 6.09
N ILE A 354 -8.12 -1.54 6.37
CA ILE A 354 -6.66 -1.32 6.21
C ILE A 354 -5.88 -2.32 7.08
N VAL A 355 -6.23 -2.43 8.36
CA VAL A 355 -5.55 -3.35 9.29
C VAL A 355 -5.69 -4.81 8.87
N THR A 356 -6.89 -5.24 8.45
CA THR A 356 -7.09 -6.63 8.05
C THR A 356 -6.36 -6.92 6.73
N ALA A 357 -6.46 -6.03 5.74
CA ALA A 357 -5.74 -6.19 4.48
C ALA A 357 -4.22 -6.23 4.69
N GLN A 358 -3.68 -5.34 5.54
CA GLN A 358 -2.26 -5.35 5.87
C GLN A 358 -1.83 -6.68 6.53
N LYS A 359 -2.61 -7.20 7.49
CA LYS A 359 -2.34 -8.49 8.14
C LYS A 359 -2.51 -9.70 7.21
N THR A 360 -3.28 -9.57 6.13
CA THR A 360 -3.47 -10.64 5.14
C THR A 360 -2.42 -10.60 4.04
N LEU A 361 -2.06 -9.42 3.55
CA LEU A 361 -1.15 -9.25 2.42
C LEU A 361 0.34 -9.21 2.83
N GLN A 362 0.64 -9.03 4.11
CA GLN A 362 1.99 -9.18 4.67
C GLN A 362 2.14 -10.53 5.40
N SER A 363 3.34 -11.13 5.36
CA SER A 363 3.67 -12.31 6.18
C SER A 363 3.73 -12.01 7.68
N ALA A 364 4.19 -10.82 8.02
CA ALA A 364 4.16 -10.30 9.36
C ALA A 364 3.84 -8.82 9.30
N SER A 365 3.10 -8.37 10.29
CA SER A 365 2.77 -6.96 10.47
C SER A 365 3.25 -6.49 11.83
N ASP A 366 3.35 -5.17 11.96
CA ASP A 366 3.60 -4.49 13.22
C ASP A 366 2.69 -5.03 14.35
N PRO A 367 3.26 -5.46 15.50
CA PRO A 367 2.49 -5.93 16.65
C PRO A 367 1.47 -4.91 17.18
N PHE A 368 1.74 -3.61 17.01
CA PHE A 368 0.89 -2.51 17.43
C PHE A 368 -0.16 -2.10 16.38
N LEU A 369 -0.26 -2.85 15.27
CA LEU A 369 -1.23 -2.58 14.22
C LEU A 369 -2.66 -2.90 14.69
N GLY A 370 -3.47 -1.86 14.87
CA GLY A 370 -4.87 -1.98 15.29
C GLY A 370 -5.74 -0.80 14.87
N ALA A 371 -7.04 -1.04 14.74
CA ALA A 371 -8.01 -0.02 14.33
C ALA A 371 -8.73 0.57 15.55
N SER A 372 -9.13 1.84 15.47
CA SER A 372 -9.99 2.49 16.44
C SER A 372 -10.90 3.49 15.74
N HIS A 373 -12.01 3.82 16.39
CA HIS A 373 -12.96 4.81 15.89
C HIS A 373 -13.30 5.80 17.00
N PHE A 374 -13.15 7.09 16.72
CA PHE A 374 -13.43 8.16 17.67
C PHE A 374 -13.65 9.50 16.96
N GLY A 375 -14.53 10.35 17.53
CA GLY A 375 -14.97 11.62 16.96
C GLY A 375 -15.37 11.54 15.49
N HIS A 376 -16.24 10.58 15.17
CA HIS A 376 -16.82 10.36 13.85
C HIS A 376 -15.82 10.02 12.73
N ARG A 377 -14.59 9.62 13.08
CA ARG A 377 -13.55 9.24 12.11
C ARG A 377 -12.99 7.86 12.45
N SER A 378 -12.60 7.12 11.41
CA SER A 378 -11.88 5.86 11.55
C SER A 378 -10.37 6.11 11.55
N TYR A 379 -9.65 5.40 12.41
CA TYR A 379 -8.21 5.50 12.55
C TYR A 379 -7.59 4.11 12.64
N TYR A 380 -6.30 4.05 12.31
CA TYR A 380 -5.45 2.93 12.67
C TYR A 380 -4.17 3.41 13.37
N PHE A 381 -3.68 2.57 14.26
CA PHE A 381 -2.48 2.73 15.06
C PHE A 381 -1.40 1.80 14.50
N ARG A 382 -0.15 2.26 14.54
CA ARG A 382 1.05 1.48 14.24
C ARG A 382 2.26 2.14 14.89
N GLN A 383 3.36 1.44 15.11
CA GLN A 383 4.63 2.00 15.48
C GLN A 383 5.18 2.91 14.38
N PHE A 384 5.64 4.10 14.76
CA PHE A 384 6.24 5.05 13.84
C PHE A 384 7.72 4.70 13.62
N ARG A 385 8.09 4.49 12.35
CA ARG A 385 9.47 4.19 11.91
C ARG A 385 10.10 3.02 12.65
N ASP A 386 9.50 1.84 12.53
CA ASP A 386 10.10 0.60 13.01
C ASP A 386 10.86 -0.14 11.91
N MET A 387 12.19 0.05 11.86
CA MET A 387 13.08 -0.44 10.81
C MET A 387 12.63 -0.06 9.39
N LYS A 388 11.73 0.94 9.29
CA LYS A 388 11.09 1.31 8.04
C LYS A 388 12.06 2.06 7.13
N GLU A 389 12.29 1.49 5.97
CA GLU A 389 13.13 2.06 4.91
C GLU A 389 12.50 1.77 3.55
N SER A 390 12.79 2.60 2.55
CA SER A 390 12.34 2.40 1.17
C SER A 390 13.53 2.51 0.22
N ILE A 391 13.42 1.87 -0.93
CA ILE A 391 14.39 2.05 -2.02
C ILE A 391 14.00 3.32 -2.78
N ASP A 392 14.99 4.20 -3.01
CA ASP A 392 14.81 5.35 -3.88
C ASP A 392 14.92 4.87 -5.33
N VAL A 393 13.78 4.50 -5.91
CA VAL A 393 13.68 3.98 -7.28
C VAL A 393 14.22 4.94 -8.32
N THR A 394 14.26 6.25 -8.00
CA THR A 394 14.74 7.30 -8.90
C THR A 394 16.27 7.41 -9.00
N LYS A 395 16.99 6.51 -8.32
CA LYS A 395 18.46 6.47 -8.26
C LYS A 395 19.04 5.10 -8.63
N LEU A 396 18.20 4.20 -9.11
CA LEU A 396 18.62 2.88 -9.56
C LEU A 396 19.16 2.99 -10.99
N ASP A 397 20.24 2.28 -11.28
CA ASP A 397 20.60 1.96 -12.66
C ASP A 397 19.57 1.00 -13.29
N LEU A 398 19.62 0.86 -14.61
CA LEU A 398 18.63 0.10 -15.38
C LEU A 398 18.50 -1.36 -14.92
N GLU A 399 19.63 -2.01 -14.63
CA GLU A 399 19.67 -3.40 -14.16
C GLU A 399 19.01 -3.52 -12.79
N SER A 400 19.45 -2.72 -11.82
CA SER A 400 18.91 -2.69 -10.45
C SER A 400 17.42 -2.33 -10.44
N PHE A 401 16.98 -1.44 -11.33
CA PHE A 401 15.58 -1.07 -11.51
C PHE A 401 14.74 -2.26 -12.02
N GLY A 402 15.23 -2.98 -13.02
CA GLY A 402 14.59 -4.21 -13.52
C GLY A 402 14.42 -5.28 -12.43
N ILE A 403 15.48 -5.50 -11.63
CA ILE A 403 15.45 -6.48 -10.53
C ILE A 403 14.45 -6.06 -9.45
N TYR A 404 14.48 -4.78 -9.06
CA TYR A 404 13.59 -4.25 -8.03
C TYR A 404 12.11 -4.37 -8.43
N THR A 405 11.79 -4.01 -9.67
CA THR A 405 10.41 -4.05 -10.18
C THR A 405 9.91 -5.49 -10.34
N ALA A 406 10.76 -6.43 -10.76
CA ALA A 406 10.46 -7.86 -10.77
C ALA A 406 10.21 -8.40 -9.35
N THR A 407 11.00 -7.97 -8.37
CA THR A 407 10.80 -8.32 -6.95
C THR A 407 9.44 -7.84 -6.44
N CYS A 408 9.06 -6.60 -6.76
CA CYS A 408 7.74 -6.06 -6.43
C CYS A 408 6.62 -6.91 -7.05
N ALA A 409 6.78 -7.33 -8.32
CA ALA A 409 5.80 -8.16 -9.02
C ALA A 409 5.64 -9.56 -8.41
N PHE A 410 6.75 -10.20 -8.04
CA PHE A 410 6.74 -11.48 -7.34
C PHE A 410 5.98 -11.36 -6.02
N LEU A 411 6.32 -10.34 -5.21
CA LEU A 411 5.68 -10.08 -3.93
C LEU A 411 4.18 -9.82 -4.05
N LEU A 412 3.77 -9.08 -5.07
CA LEU A 412 2.37 -8.85 -5.37
C LEU A 412 1.63 -10.16 -5.65
N ALA A 413 2.24 -11.07 -6.42
CA ALA A 413 1.67 -12.38 -6.68
C ALA A 413 1.51 -13.21 -5.40
N ILE A 414 2.51 -13.22 -4.50
CA ILE A 414 2.42 -13.92 -3.22
C ILE A 414 1.33 -13.30 -2.33
N ALA A 415 1.24 -11.96 -2.28
CA ALA A 415 0.22 -11.25 -1.52
C ALA A 415 -1.20 -11.58 -2.01
N HIS A 416 -1.45 -11.52 -3.33
CA HIS A 416 -2.73 -11.92 -3.91
C HIS A 416 -3.08 -13.39 -3.60
N PHE A 417 -2.07 -14.28 -3.55
CA PHE A 417 -2.25 -15.71 -3.27
C PHE A 417 -2.65 -16.07 -1.83
N GLN A 418 -2.72 -15.07 -0.94
CA GLN A 418 -3.32 -15.21 0.38
C GLN A 418 -4.86 -15.23 0.31
N SER A 419 -5.44 -14.86 -0.83
CA SER A 419 -6.89 -14.92 -1.05
C SER A 419 -7.36 -16.35 -1.35
N PRO A 420 -8.51 -16.79 -0.81
CA PRO A 420 -9.06 -18.12 -1.10
C PRO A 420 -9.33 -18.37 -2.59
N THR A 421 -9.73 -17.33 -3.33
CA THR A 421 -10.03 -17.36 -4.77
C THR A 421 -8.80 -17.35 -5.67
N ALA A 422 -7.60 -17.14 -5.14
CA ALA A 422 -6.38 -16.96 -5.93
C ALA A 422 -6.04 -18.08 -6.93
N PRO A 423 -6.40 -19.38 -6.73
CA PRO A 423 -6.22 -20.39 -7.76
C PRO A 423 -6.93 -20.05 -9.09
N MET A 424 -7.97 -19.21 -9.08
CA MET A 424 -8.59 -18.67 -10.30
C MET A 424 -7.59 -17.83 -11.12
N ILE A 425 -6.68 -17.08 -10.49
CA ILE A 425 -5.63 -16.33 -11.19
C ILE A 425 -4.69 -17.31 -11.91
N ALA A 426 -4.31 -18.41 -11.24
CA ALA A 426 -3.45 -19.43 -11.86
C ALA A 426 -4.13 -20.10 -13.06
N GLY A 427 -5.44 -20.37 -12.97
CA GLY A 427 -6.24 -20.86 -14.09
C GLY A 427 -6.33 -19.86 -15.23
N TYR A 428 -6.60 -18.59 -14.93
CA TYR A 428 -6.68 -17.54 -15.94
C TYR A 428 -5.36 -17.35 -16.68
N LEU A 429 -4.23 -17.36 -15.97
CA LEU A 429 -2.90 -17.19 -16.55
C LEU A 429 -2.31 -18.47 -17.15
N HIS A 430 -3.05 -19.59 -17.12
CA HIS A 430 -2.57 -20.85 -17.65
C HIS A 430 -2.35 -20.77 -19.16
N HIS A 431 -1.12 -21.08 -19.60
CA HIS A 431 -0.67 -20.92 -21.00
C HIS A 431 -0.83 -19.50 -21.58
N GLN A 432 -0.97 -18.47 -20.74
CA GLN A 432 -1.12 -17.07 -21.19
C GLN A 432 0.22 -16.32 -21.24
N LYS A 433 1.23 -16.84 -21.95
CA LYS A 433 2.45 -16.05 -22.20
C LYS A 433 2.19 -14.69 -22.90
N PRO A 434 1.23 -14.57 -23.85
CA PRO A 434 0.95 -13.29 -24.51
C PRO A 434 0.46 -12.17 -23.58
N VAL A 435 0.03 -12.49 -22.36
CA VAL A 435 -0.35 -11.46 -21.37
C VAL A 435 0.84 -10.61 -20.95
N ASP A 436 2.06 -11.17 -21.01
CA ASP A 436 3.29 -10.53 -20.59
C ASP A 436 3.54 -9.24 -21.40
N ASP A 437 3.40 -9.34 -22.72
CA ASP A 437 3.59 -8.21 -23.65
C ASP A 437 2.36 -7.29 -23.70
N THR A 438 1.15 -7.86 -23.77
CA THR A 438 -0.08 -7.06 -23.95
C THR A 438 -0.38 -6.15 -22.75
N LEU A 439 -0.13 -6.59 -21.51
CA LEU A 439 -0.25 -5.70 -20.34
C LEU A 439 0.86 -4.65 -20.27
N ALA A 440 2.05 -4.94 -20.81
CA ALA A 440 3.12 -3.94 -20.92
C ALA A 440 2.69 -2.81 -21.87
N ASP A 441 2.15 -3.16 -23.05
CA ASP A 441 1.61 -2.19 -24.01
C ASP A 441 0.44 -1.39 -23.43
N TRP A 442 -0.45 -2.03 -22.67
CA TRP A 442 -1.54 -1.33 -21.96
C TRP A 442 -0.99 -0.29 -20.98
N ALA A 443 0.06 -0.63 -20.23
CA ALA A 443 0.66 0.28 -19.25
C ALA A 443 1.30 1.51 -19.90
N VAL A 444 1.93 1.36 -21.07
CA VAL A 444 2.47 2.49 -21.85
C VAL A 444 1.34 3.42 -22.30
N GLN A 445 0.23 2.86 -22.82
CA GLN A 445 -0.93 3.65 -23.23
C GLN A 445 -1.57 4.40 -22.05
N TYR A 446 -1.76 3.73 -20.92
CA TYR A 446 -2.32 4.35 -19.72
C TYR A 446 -1.37 5.41 -19.12
N ALA A 447 -0.06 5.21 -19.17
CA ALA A 447 0.90 6.26 -18.79
C ALA A 447 0.73 7.53 -19.65
N GLY A 448 0.31 7.40 -20.91
CA GLY A 448 -0.12 8.52 -21.74
C GLY A 448 -1.31 9.31 -21.15
N GLN A 449 -2.31 8.62 -20.59
CA GLN A 449 -3.42 9.26 -19.86
C GLN A 449 -2.90 10.01 -18.62
N VAL A 450 -2.06 9.36 -17.82
CA VAL A 450 -1.46 9.99 -16.62
C VAL A 450 -0.69 11.25 -16.98
N ASN A 451 0.06 11.24 -18.08
CA ASN A 451 0.79 12.41 -18.56
C ASN A 451 -0.16 13.56 -18.95
N ARG A 452 -1.29 13.27 -19.60
CA ARG A 452 -2.32 14.29 -19.91
C ARG A 452 -2.90 14.89 -18.64
N ASP A 453 -3.29 14.04 -17.68
CA ASP A 453 -3.84 14.48 -16.40
C ASP A 453 -2.84 15.32 -15.60
N TYR A 454 -1.58 14.92 -15.60
CA TYR A 454 -0.49 15.66 -14.98
C TYR A 454 -0.30 17.04 -15.60
N GLN A 455 -0.35 17.17 -16.92
CA GLN A 455 -0.28 18.47 -17.60
C GLN A 455 -1.46 19.37 -17.23
N ILE A 456 -2.68 18.82 -17.11
CA ILE A 456 -3.84 19.60 -16.63
C ILE A 456 -3.58 20.07 -15.19
N PHE A 457 -3.09 19.18 -14.33
CA PHE A 457 -2.85 19.46 -12.91
C PHE A 457 -1.78 20.54 -12.65
N ILE A 458 -0.65 20.54 -13.36
CA ILE A 458 0.42 21.53 -13.12
C ILE A 458 0.13 22.91 -13.74
N ASN A 459 -0.88 23.00 -14.60
CA ASN A 459 -1.34 24.26 -15.20
C ASN A 459 -2.57 24.85 -14.49
N TYR A 460 -3.13 24.13 -13.52
CA TYR A 460 -4.15 24.61 -12.59
C TYR A 460 -3.50 25.38 -11.44
#